data_AF-A0A8T6HU21-F1
#
_entry.id   AF-A0A8T6HU21-F1
#
_cell.length_a   1.000
_cell.length_b   1.000
_cell.length_c   1.000
_cell.angle_alpha   90.00
_cell.angle_beta   90.00
_cell.angle_gamma   90.00
#
_symmetry.space_group_name_H-M   'P 1'
#
loop_
_entity.id
_entity.type
_entity.pdbx_description
1 polymer ?
#
loop_
_entity_poly.entity_id
_entity_poly.type
_entity_poly.pdbx_seq_one_letter_code
_entity_poly.pdbx_strand_id
1 'polypeptide(L)' 'MIDYEEFQAEVRRRKQERWARILESERPGRPAGRRPRDPEKERLLTRLDRARLERENPQLLRPTS' A
#
# COMPACT_ATOMS: atom_id res chain seq x y z
N MET A 1 -2.57 18.18 -21.72
CA MET A 1 -3.04 17.81 -20.37
C MET A 1 -3.54 16.39 -20.51
N ILE A 2 -2.96 15.44 -19.79
CA ILE A 2 -3.41 14.03 -19.87
C ILE A 2 -4.71 13.88 -19.09
N ASP A 3 -5.59 12.99 -19.54
CA ASP A 3 -6.79 12.67 -18.77
C ASP A 3 -6.41 12.03 -17.44
N TYR A 4 -7.23 12.23 -16.40
CA TYR A 4 -6.99 11.61 -15.10
C TYR A 4 -7.00 10.08 -15.19
N GLU A 5 -7.83 9.50 -16.08
CA GLU A 5 -7.87 8.06 -16.32
C GLU A 5 -6.57 7.56 -16.96
N GLU A 6 -6.03 8.31 -17.93
CA GLU A 6 -4.74 8.00 -18.55
C GLU A 6 -3.58 8.11 -17.55
N PHE A 7 -3.62 9.11 -16.66
CA PHE A 7 -2.64 9.22 -15.57
C PHE A 7 -2.70 8.03 -14.61
N GLN A 8 -3.89 7.60 -14.21
CA GLN A 8 -4.06 6.43 -13.34
C GLN A 8 -3.57 5.14 -13.99
N ALA A 9 -3.85 4.96 -15.28
CA ALA A 9 -3.35 3.82 -16.06
C ALA A 9 -1.82 3.81 -16.13
N GLU A 10 -1.20 4.96 -16.39
CA GLU A 10 0.26 5.11 -16.43
C GLU A 10 0.92 4.84 -15.06
N VAL A 11 0.32 5.34 -13.97
CA VAL A 11 0.80 5.08 -12.60
C VAL A 11 0.70 3.59 -12.26
N ARG A 12 -0.40 2.92 -12.62
CA ARG A 12 -0.57 1.48 -12.42
C ARG A 12 0.48 0.69 -13.21
N ARG A 13 0.70 1.03 -14.47
CA ARG A 13 1.71 0.40 -15.33
C ARG A 13 3.11 0.51 -14.74
N ARG A 14 3.54 1.72 -14.38
CA ARG A 14 4.86 1.96 -13.77
C ARG A 14 5.04 1.23 -12.44
N LYS A 15 3.98 1.15 -11.64
CA LYS A 15 4.01 0.42 -10.37
C LYS A 15 4.20 -1.08 -10.61
N GLN A 16 3.47 -1.67 -11.56
CA GLN A 16 3.61 -3.08 -11.92
C GLN A 16 5.01 -3.39 -12.48
N GLU A 17 5.50 -2.58 -13.40
CA GLU A 17 6.86 -2.73 -13.98
C GLU A 17 7.94 -2.65 -12.89
N ARG A 18 7.82 -1.71 -11.95
CA ARG A 18 8.75 -1.59 -10.84
C ARG A 18 8.73 -2.83 -9.94
N TRP A 19 7.55 -3.35 -9.62
CA TRP A 19 7.42 -4.57 -8.81
C TRP A 19 7.96 -5.79 -9.54
N ALA A 20 7.71 -5.92 -10.85
CA ALA A 20 8.26 -7.00 -11.65
C ALA A 20 9.80 -7.00 -11.62
N ARG A 21 10.43 -5.83 -11.80
CA ARG A 21 11.90 -5.69 -11.69
C ARG A 21 12.44 -6.03 -10.31
N ILE A 22 11.73 -5.62 -9.25
CA ILE A 22 12.12 -5.97 -7.87
C ILE A 22 12.08 -7.49 -7.70
N LEU A 23 10.97 -8.13 -8.07
CA LEU A 23 10.79 -9.58 -7.93
C LEU A 23 11.79 -10.35 -8.80
N GLU A 24 12.10 -9.88 -10.00
CA GLU A 24 13.10 -10.47 -10.89
C GLU A 24 14.53 -10.37 -10.31
N SER A 25 14.83 -9.28 -9.61
CA SER A 25 16.11 -9.10 -8.92
C SER A 25 16.25 -9.95 -7.64
N GLU A 26 15.18 -10.59 -7.16
CA GLU A 26 15.24 -11.49 -6.01
C GLU A 26 15.71 -12.89 -6.45
N ARG A 27 16.84 -13.35 -5.88
CA ARG A 27 17.32 -14.73 -6.10
C ARG A 27 16.22 -15.74 -5.71
N PRO A 28 15.95 -16.78 -6.54
CA PRO A 28 15.06 -17.87 -6.15
C PRO A 28 15.66 -18.56 -4.92
N GLY A 29 14.91 -18.58 -3.82
CA GLY A 29 15.37 -19.14 -2.54
C GLY A 29 15.59 -18.11 -1.42
N ARG A 30 15.30 -16.82 -1.62
CA ARG A 30 15.02 -15.94 -0.46
C ARG A 30 13.80 -16.54 0.25
N PRO A 31 13.87 -16.95 1.53
CA PRO A 31 12.66 -17.33 2.25
C PRO A 31 11.73 -16.15 2.12
N ALA A 32 10.54 -16.34 1.51
CA ALA A 32 9.56 -15.30 1.26
C ALA A 32 9.54 -14.45 2.52
N GLY A 33 10.11 -13.24 2.41
CA GLY A 33 10.64 -12.53 3.56
C GLY A 33 9.60 -12.62 4.63
N ARG A 34 9.94 -13.30 5.75
CA ARG A 34 9.22 -13.14 7.00
C ARG A 34 9.01 -11.65 7.08
N ARG A 35 7.81 -11.14 6.76
CA ARG A 35 7.47 -9.82 7.25
C ARG A 35 7.66 -10.02 8.75
N PRO A 36 8.50 -9.24 9.44
CA PRO A 36 8.20 -9.02 10.81
C PRO A 36 6.84 -8.30 10.76
N ARG A 37 5.73 -9.07 10.68
CA ARG A 37 4.49 -8.69 11.33
C ARG A 37 4.78 -8.87 12.80
N ASP A 38 5.68 -8.03 13.28
CA ASP A 38 5.73 -7.70 14.67
C ASP A 38 4.32 -7.18 14.96
N PRO A 39 3.51 -7.92 15.73
CA PRO A 39 2.13 -7.54 15.97
C PRO A 39 2.05 -6.14 16.58
N GLU A 40 3.11 -5.68 17.25
CA GLU A 40 3.22 -4.31 17.76
C GLU A 40 3.35 -3.28 16.63
N LYS A 41 4.15 -3.56 15.59
CA LYS A 41 4.27 -2.68 14.42
C LYS A 41 3.00 -2.63 13.59
N GLU A 42 2.30 -3.75 13.42
CA GLU A 42 1.03 -3.78 12.70
C GLU A 42 -0.06 -3.00 13.48
N ARG A 43 -0.10 -3.14 14.81
CA ARG A 43 -0.97 -2.34 15.69
C ARG A 43 -0.63 -0.85 15.62
N LEU A 44 0.65 -0.49 15.65
CA LEU A 44 1.10 0.90 15.56
C LEU A 44 0.71 1.52 14.22
N LEU A 45 0.96 0.83 13.10
CA LEU A 45 0.56 1.30 11.77
C LEU A 45 -0.94 1.45 11.66
N THR A 46 -1.72 0.49 12.15
CA THR A 46 -3.19 0.55 12.18
C THR A 46 -3.68 1.75 13.00
N ARG A 47 -3.04 2.01 14.15
CA ARG A 47 -3.37 3.15 15.01
C ARG A 47 -3.08 4.49 14.33
N LEU A 48 -1.92 4.62 13.68
CA LEU A 48 -1.55 5.84 12.96
C LEU A 48 -2.44 6.06 11.74
N ASP A 49 -2.78 5.00 11.01
CA ASP A 49 -3.66 5.05 9.86
C ASP A 49 -5.07 5.48 10.25
N ARG A 50 -5.62 4.91 11.33
CA ARG A 50 -6.90 5.36 11.91
C ARG A 50 -6.86 6.84 12.29
N ALA A 51 -5.82 7.30 12.99
CA ALA A 51 -5.69 8.71 13.37
C ALA A 51 -5.59 9.65 12.15
N ARG A 52 -4.90 9.19 11.09
CA ARG A 52 -4.84 9.92 9.82
C ARG A 52 -6.21 10.01 9.17
N LEU A 53 -6.96 8.90 9.12
CA LEU A 53 -8.32 8.87 8.57
C LEU A 53 -9.29 9.73 9.37
N GLU A 54 -9.18 9.75 10.71
CA GLU A 54 -10.00 10.63 11.57
C GLU A 54 -9.76 12.12 11.25
N ARG A 55 -8.51 12.50 10.95
CA ARG A 55 -8.15 13.87 10.60
C ARG A 55 -8.53 14.27 9.18
N GLU A 56 -8.28 13.40 8.21
CA GLU A 56 -8.41 13.72 6.78
C GLU A 56 -9.80 13.38 6.22
N ASN A 57 -10.46 12.33 6.73
CA ASN A 57 -11.68 11.77 6.16
C ASN A 57 -12.61 11.17 7.25
N PRO A 58 -13.16 11.99 8.17
CA PRO A 58 -13.98 11.52 9.29
C PRO A 58 -15.25 10.77 8.86
N GLN A 59 -15.71 10.94 7.62
CA GLN A 59 -16.84 10.22 7.02
C GLN A 59 -16.55 8.74 6.71
N LEU A 60 -15.28 8.35 6.51
CA LEU A 60 -14.89 6.96 6.19
C LEU A 60 -14.90 6.03 7.41
N LEU A 61 -14.97 6.59 8.62
CA LEU A 61 -14.95 5.85 9.88
C LEU A 61 -16.35 5.70 10.51
N ARG A 62 -17.38 6.22 9.84
CA ARG A 62 -18.76 6.04 10.29
C ARG A 62 -19.21 4.63 9.91
N PRO A 63 -19.78 3.84 10.84
CA PRO A 63 -20.45 2.61 10.46
C PRO A 63 -21.62 3.00 9.55
N THR A 64 -21.59 2.55 8.31
CA THR A 64 -22.77 2.54 7.45
C THR A 64 -23.81 1.69 8.16
N SER A 65 -24.86 2.34 8.68
CA SER A 65 -26.03 1.67 9.26
C SER A 65 -26.75 0.82 8.22
#